data_AF-A0A969FI39-F1
#
_entry.id   AF-A0A969FI39-F1
#
_cell.length_a   1.000
_cell.length_b   1.000
_cell.length_c   1.000
_cell.angle_alpha   90.00
_cell.angle_beta   90.00
_cell.angle_gamma   90.00
#
_symmetry.space_group_name_H-M   'P 1'
#
loop_
_entity.id
_entity.type
_entity.pdbx_description
1 polymer ?
#
loop_
_entity_poly.entity_id
_entity_poly.type
_entity_poly.pdbx_seq_one_letter_code
_entity_poly.pdbx_strand_id
1 'polypeptide(L)'
;MYDARDFSVIVFRTLRDLMTTEMSDSIARDLEFTPISIQSDKSLNGNVAELWNDTNPLVSWLSRLRGPLNVTTDRFLRRAIEEGGGLPNGMTPEDAIQAVFHVTKADLSPTSERMISDILPPEIAQLWQTA
;
A
#
# COMPACT_ATOMS: atom_id res chain seq x y z
N MET A 1 -10.76 -16.35 8.12
CA MET A 1 -9.97 -16.67 6.92
C MET A 1 -9.10 -15.46 6.68
N TYR A 2 -7.79 -15.63 6.61
CA TYR A 2 -6.86 -14.57 6.24
C TYR A 2 -6.85 -14.49 4.71
N ASP A 3 -7.07 -13.30 4.17
CA ASP A 3 -6.90 -13.03 2.75
C ASP A 3 -5.76 -12.02 2.58
N ALA A 4 -4.68 -12.43 1.92
CA ALA A 4 -3.55 -11.56 1.62
C ALA A 4 -3.98 -10.31 0.83
N ARG A 5 -5.10 -10.41 0.09
CA ARG A 5 -5.72 -9.29 -0.60
C ARG A 5 -6.26 -8.25 0.38
N ASP A 6 -7.02 -8.66 1.40
CA ASP A 6 -7.61 -7.77 2.40
C ASP A 6 -6.51 -7.04 3.18
N PHE A 7 -5.46 -7.76 3.56
CA PHE A 7 -4.28 -7.17 4.20
C PHE A 7 -3.62 -6.10 3.30
N SER A 8 -3.39 -6.42 2.02
CA SER A 8 -2.79 -5.50 1.06
C SER A 8 -3.64 -4.23 0.86
N VAL A 9 -4.98 -4.38 0.77
CA VAL A 9 -5.91 -3.24 0.66
C VAL A 9 -5.79 -2.32 1.87
N ILE A 10 -5.69 -2.85 3.09
CA ILE A 10 -5.52 -2.04 4.30
C ILE A 10 -4.17 -1.34 4.33
N VAL A 11 -3.08 -2.01 3.92
CA VAL A 11 -1.76 -1.37 3.80
C VAL A 11 -1.82 -0.21 2.80
N PHE A 12 -2.39 -0.41 1.61
CA PHE A 12 -2.54 0.66 0.61
C PHE A 12 -3.47 1.78 1.06
N ARG A 13 -4.55 1.46 1.77
CA ARG A 13 -5.39 2.49 2.39
C ARG A 13 -4.62 3.30 3.43
N THR A 14 -3.83 2.65 4.28
CA THR A 14 -3.04 3.34 5.30
C THR A 14 -1.94 4.19 4.68
N LEU A 15 -1.34 3.76 3.56
CA LEU A 15 -0.43 4.60 2.77
C LEU A 15 -1.15 5.83 2.20
N ARG A 16 -2.33 5.67 1.60
CA ARG A 16 -3.10 6.79 1.05
C ARG A 16 -3.55 7.77 2.13
N ASP A 17 -3.83 7.30 3.35
CA ASP A 17 -4.14 8.16 4.50
C ASP A 17 -2.98 9.10 4.87
N LEU A 18 -1.73 8.78 4.50
CA LEU A 18 -0.54 9.63 4.70
C LEU A 18 -0.32 10.65 3.58
N MET A 19 -1.06 10.55 2.48
CA MET A 19 -0.80 11.26 1.23
C MET A 19 -1.81 12.37 0.98
N THR A 20 -1.43 13.33 0.13
CA THR A 20 -2.43 14.17 -0.54
C THR A 20 -3.09 13.40 -1.69
N THR A 21 -4.27 13.83 -2.11
CA THR A 21 -4.98 13.25 -3.25
C THR A 21 -4.11 13.24 -4.51
N GLU A 22 -3.40 14.33 -4.79
CA GLU A 22 -2.56 14.48 -5.98
C GLU A 22 -1.41 13.48 -5.98
N MET A 23 -0.80 13.24 -4.82
CA MET A 23 0.26 12.24 -4.65
C MET A 23 -0.30 10.83 -4.85
N SER A 24 -1.43 10.52 -4.23
CA SER A 24 -2.11 9.23 -4.40
C SER A 24 -2.48 8.95 -5.86
N ASP A 25 -3.00 9.95 -6.58
CA ASP A 25 -3.34 9.86 -8.01
C ASP A 25 -2.09 9.75 -8.90
N SER A 26 -0.96 10.32 -8.49
CA SER A 26 0.31 10.14 -9.18
C SER A 26 0.83 8.71 -9.06
N ILE A 27 0.78 8.15 -7.85
CA ILE A 27 1.21 6.76 -7.59
C ILE A 27 0.29 5.78 -8.31
N ALA A 28 -1.03 6.01 -8.30
CA ALA A 28 -1.99 5.16 -9.01
C ALA A 28 -1.65 5.05 -10.51
N ARG A 29 -1.38 6.19 -11.16
CA ARG A 29 -1.00 6.22 -12.57
C ARG A 29 0.28 5.43 -12.83
N ASP A 30 1.28 5.58 -11.96
CA ASP A 30 2.55 4.87 -12.10
C ASP A 30 2.36 3.34 -12.06
N LEU A 31 1.57 2.86 -11.08
CA LEU A 31 1.21 1.46 -10.96
C LEU A 31 0.45 0.93 -12.20
N GLU A 32 -0.45 1.74 -12.77
CA GLU A 32 -1.21 1.39 -14.00
C GLU A 32 -0.33 1.31 -15.25
N PHE A 33 0.75 2.08 -15.34
CA PHE A 33 1.65 2.13 -16.50
C PHE A 33 2.67 0.97 -16.56
N THR A 34 2.68 0.07 -15.58
CA THR A 34 3.58 -1.10 -15.55
C THR A 34 3.43 -1.96 -16.82
N PRO A 35 4.50 -2.18 -17.62
CA PRO A 35 4.40 -2.86 -18.91
C PRO A 35 3.89 -4.31 -18.79
N ILE A 36 2.99 -4.68 -19.71
CA ILE A 36 2.23 -5.96 -19.78
C ILE A 36 3.14 -7.21 -19.69
N SER A 37 4.41 -7.11 -20.12
CA SER A 37 5.38 -8.21 -20.02
C SER A 37 5.70 -8.64 -18.59
N ILE A 38 5.48 -7.77 -17.59
CA ILE A 38 5.66 -8.09 -16.15
C ILE A 38 4.34 -8.56 -15.52
N GLN A 39 3.19 -8.21 -16.10
CA GLN A 39 1.86 -8.52 -15.56
C GLN A 39 1.42 -9.98 -15.80
N SER A 40 1.94 -10.63 -16.85
CA SER A 40 1.52 -11.98 -17.30
C SER A 40 1.73 -13.07 -16.24
N ASP A 41 2.75 -12.93 -15.38
CA ASP A 41 3.08 -13.88 -14.31
C ASP A 41 2.30 -13.60 -12.99
N LYS A 42 1.64 -12.44 -12.89
CA LYS A 42 1.03 -11.91 -11.65
C LYS A 42 -0.49 -12.16 -11.53
N SER A 43 -1.10 -12.87 -12.48
CA SER A 43 -2.57 -13.08 -12.53
C SER A 43 -3.18 -13.78 -11.30
N LEU A 44 -2.36 -14.40 -10.44
CA LEU A 44 -2.80 -15.11 -9.24
C LEU A 44 -2.98 -14.20 -8.00
N ASN A 45 -2.44 -12.96 -7.99
CA ASN A 45 -2.41 -12.09 -6.80
C ASN A 45 -3.14 -10.74 -6.95
N GLY A 46 -3.83 -10.51 -8.07
CA GLY A 46 -4.50 -9.23 -8.36
C GLY A 46 -3.53 -8.15 -8.86
N ASN A 47 -4.02 -7.26 -9.73
CA ASN A 47 -3.22 -6.14 -10.22
C ASN A 47 -2.96 -5.16 -9.04
N VAL A 48 -1.71 -4.83 -8.73
CA VAL A 48 -1.37 -3.89 -7.64
C VAL A 48 -2.10 -2.55 -7.81
N ALA A 49 -2.28 -2.09 -9.06
CA ALA A 49 -3.05 -0.89 -9.36
C ALA A 49 -4.54 -1.04 -8.99
N GLU A 50 -5.13 -2.22 -9.15
CA GLU A 50 -6.51 -2.51 -8.75
C GLU A 50 -6.65 -2.51 -7.22
N LEU A 51 -5.70 -3.10 -6.52
CA LEU A 51 -5.67 -3.09 -5.04
C LEU A 51 -5.44 -1.68 -4.48
N TRP A 52 -4.59 -0.88 -5.14
CA TRP A 52 -4.32 0.50 -4.76
C TRP A 52 -5.55 1.41 -4.88
N ASN A 53 -6.32 1.27 -5.96
CA ASN A 53 -7.46 2.14 -6.23
C ASN A 53 -8.66 1.89 -5.31
N ASP A 54 -8.74 0.71 -4.66
CA ASP A 54 -9.78 0.34 -3.68
C ASP A 54 -11.20 0.33 -4.28
N THR A 55 -11.87 -0.82 -4.18
CA THR A 55 -13.13 -1.09 -4.88
C THR A 55 -14.36 -0.34 -4.34
N ASN A 56 -14.23 0.54 -3.33
CA ASN A 56 -15.38 1.28 -2.79
C ASN A 56 -15.45 2.75 -3.25
N PRO A 57 -16.30 3.08 -4.24
CA PRO A 57 -16.39 4.42 -4.84
C PRO A 57 -16.85 5.52 -3.87
N LEU A 58 -17.50 5.17 -2.75
CA LEU A 58 -17.92 6.15 -1.75
C LEU A 58 -16.78 6.54 -0.81
N VAL A 59 -15.87 5.60 -0.52
CA VAL A 59 -14.70 5.83 0.34
C VAL A 59 -13.61 6.58 -0.43
N SER A 60 -13.40 6.24 -1.72
CA SER A 60 -12.46 6.95 -2.59
C SER A 60 -12.86 8.40 -2.88
N TRP A 61 -14.16 8.72 -2.82
CA TRP A 61 -14.64 10.11 -2.94
C TRP A 61 -14.51 10.89 -1.62
N LEU A 62 -14.80 10.27 -0.47
CA LEU A 62 -14.67 10.92 0.84
C LEU A 62 -13.21 11.12 1.29
N SER A 63 -12.29 10.23 0.89
CA SER A 63 -10.86 10.38 1.18
C SER A 63 -10.26 11.61 0.50
N ARG A 64 -10.76 12.02 -0.68
CA ARG A 64 -10.31 13.21 -1.41
C ARG A 64 -10.55 14.53 -0.67
N LEU A 65 -11.47 14.54 0.29
CA LEU A 65 -11.80 15.72 1.11
C LEU A 65 -11.02 15.77 2.43
N ARG A 66 -10.29 14.71 2.80
CA ARG A 66 -9.44 14.68 3.98
C ARG A 66 -7.99 14.99 3.58
N GLY A 67 -7.36 15.90 4.33
CA GLY A 67 -5.91 16.10 4.23
C GLY A 67 -5.13 14.93 4.85
N PRO A 68 -3.80 14.89 4.65
CA PRO A 68 -2.92 13.85 5.18
C PRO A 68 -3.11 13.66 6.70
N LEU A 69 -3.19 12.40 7.14
CA LEU A 69 -3.26 12.05 8.54
C LEU A 69 -1.86 11.83 9.12
N ASN A 70 -1.63 12.30 10.34
CA ASN A 70 -0.42 11.97 11.09
C ASN A 70 -0.57 10.58 11.73
N VAL A 71 -0.26 9.53 10.95
CA VAL A 71 -0.25 8.14 11.41
C VAL A 71 1.14 7.83 11.98
N THR A 72 1.21 7.36 13.22
CA THR A 72 2.46 6.88 13.83
C THR A 72 2.72 5.44 13.41
N THR A 73 3.96 4.94 13.55
CA THR A 73 4.28 3.53 13.26
C THR A 73 3.33 2.58 13.97
N ASP A 74 3.14 2.74 15.28
CA ASP A 74 2.22 1.90 16.07
C ASP A 74 0.81 1.88 15.47
N ARG A 75 0.27 3.04 15.07
CA ARG A 75 -1.05 3.11 14.45
C ARG A 75 -1.08 2.46 13.07
N PHE A 76 0.01 2.54 12.31
CA PHE A 76 0.14 1.88 11.01
C PHE A 76 0.10 0.35 11.18
N LEU A 77 0.97 -0.20 12.03
CA LEU A 77 1.06 -1.63 12.29
C LEU A 77 -0.27 -2.16 12.84
N ARG A 78 -0.83 -1.46 13.83
CA ARG A 78 -2.10 -1.84 14.44
C ARG A 78 -3.24 -1.88 13.43
N ARG A 79 -3.37 -0.87 12.57
CA ARG A 79 -4.39 -0.87 11.50
C ARG A 79 -4.21 -2.02 10.53
N ALA A 80 -2.98 -2.26 10.07
CA ALA A 80 -2.69 -3.35 9.15
C ALA A 80 -3.13 -4.71 9.71
N ILE A 81 -2.91 -4.95 11.00
CA ILE A 81 -3.27 -6.22 11.66
C ILE A 81 -4.77 -6.29 11.97
N GLU A 82 -5.33 -5.25 12.60
CA GLU A 82 -6.71 -5.27 13.11
C GLU A 82 -7.75 -5.18 11.98
N GLU A 83 -7.50 -4.35 10.96
CA GLU A 83 -8.42 -4.18 9.83
C GLU A 83 -8.15 -5.19 8.70
N GLY A 84 -6.92 -5.74 8.60
CA GLY A 84 -6.50 -6.68 7.55
C GLY A 84 -6.91 -8.15 7.79
N GLY A 85 -7.70 -8.43 8.83
CA GLY A 85 -8.20 -9.79 9.12
C GLY A 85 -7.20 -10.71 9.85
N GLY A 86 -6.15 -10.14 10.46
CA GLY A 86 -5.08 -10.87 11.14
C GLY A 86 -3.86 -11.14 10.26
N LEU A 87 -2.93 -11.95 10.75
CA LEU A 87 -1.70 -12.34 10.04
C LEU A 87 -1.69 -13.83 9.69
N PRO A 88 -0.95 -14.26 8.65
CA PRO A 88 -0.65 -15.67 8.45
C PRO A 88 0.07 -16.24 9.68
N ASN A 89 -0.17 -17.52 9.99
CA ASN A 89 0.49 -18.18 11.11
C ASN A 89 2.01 -18.09 10.99
N GLY A 90 2.67 -17.50 11.99
CA GLY A 90 4.12 -17.42 12.09
C GLY A 90 4.77 -16.23 11.37
N MET A 91 3.98 -15.33 10.77
CA MET A 91 4.48 -14.09 10.16
C MET A 91 4.30 -12.90 11.12
N THR A 92 5.29 -12.01 11.18
CA THR A 92 5.16 -10.75 11.93
C THR A 92 4.42 -9.69 11.09
N PRO A 93 3.81 -8.67 11.72
CA PRO A 93 3.21 -7.55 11.00
C PRO A 93 4.19 -6.90 10.02
N GLU A 94 5.44 -6.74 10.45
CA GLU A 94 6.52 -6.12 9.72
C GLU A 94 6.88 -6.94 8.47
N ASP A 95 7.02 -8.26 8.60
CA ASP A 95 7.29 -9.16 7.46
C ASP A 95 6.18 -9.08 6.40
N ALA A 96 4.92 -9.04 6.85
CA ALA A 96 3.77 -8.96 5.96
C ALA A 96 3.72 -7.62 5.21
N ILE A 97 3.99 -6.51 5.91
CA ILE A 97 4.06 -5.16 5.31
C ILE A 97 5.23 -5.10 4.33
N GLN A 98 6.39 -5.63 4.70
CA GLN A 98 7.57 -5.65 3.84
C GLN A 98 7.32 -6.45 2.55
N ALA A 99 6.60 -7.57 2.63
CA ALA A 99 6.20 -8.33 1.45
C ALA A 99 5.31 -7.51 0.50
N VAL A 100 4.32 -6.79 1.03
CA VAL A 100 3.48 -5.87 0.23
C VAL A 100 4.33 -4.78 -0.42
N PHE A 101 5.28 -4.20 0.31
CA PHE A 101 6.19 -3.19 -0.21
C PHE A 101 7.08 -3.72 -1.33
N HIS A 102 7.64 -4.92 -1.18
CA HIS A 102 8.51 -5.52 -2.21
C HIS A 102 7.77 -5.71 -3.54
N VAL A 103 6.53 -6.21 -3.46
CA VAL A 103 5.67 -6.37 -4.65
C VAL A 103 5.32 -5.02 -5.26
N THR A 104 5.02 -4.02 -4.43
CA THR A 104 4.61 -2.69 -4.89
C THR A 104 5.76 -1.95 -5.58
N LYS A 105 6.97 -1.99 -5.01
CA LYS A 105 8.15 -1.29 -5.54
C LYS A 105 8.55 -1.78 -6.93
N ALA A 106 8.30 -3.06 -7.24
CA ALA A 106 8.55 -3.61 -8.57
C ALA A 106 7.74 -2.92 -9.69
N ASP A 107 6.63 -2.28 -9.33
CA ASP A 107 5.67 -1.64 -10.24
C ASP A 107 5.69 -0.09 -10.13
N LEU A 108 6.67 0.48 -9.40
CA LEU A 108 6.80 1.93 -9.19
C LEU A 108 8.03 2.51 -9.89
N SER A 109 7.91 3.75 -10.34
CA SER A 109 9.03 4.57 -10.76
C SER A 109 9.87 5.03 -9.55
N PRO A 110 11.15 5.37 -9.76
CA PRO A 110 12.01 5.90 -8.69
C PRO A 110 11.49 7.19 -8.05
N THR A 111 10.69 7.97 -8.79
CA THR A 111 10.09 9.20 -8.29
C THR A 111 8.97 8.89 -7.30
N SER A 112 8.07 7.96 -7.64
CA SER A 112 7.00 7.52 -6.74
C SER A 112 7.54 6.79 -5.52
N GLU A 113 8.57 5.97 -5.70
CA GLU A 113 9.23 5.29 -4.58
C GLU A 113 9.78 6.28 -3.54
N ARG A 114 10.41 7.37 -4.01
CA ARG A 114 10.91 8.44 -3.13
C ARG A 114 9.77 9.20 -2.45
N MET A 115 8.72 9.56 -3.20
CA MET A 115 7.56 10.27 -2.64
C MET A 115 6.92 9.48 -1.50
N ILE A 116 6.78 8.16 -1.66
CA ILE A 116 6.26 7.27 -0.60
C ILE A 116 7.23 7.26 0.58
N SER A 117 8.53 7.10 0.35
CA SER A 117 9.52 7.07 1.43
C SER A 117 9.54 8.34 2.29
N ASP A 118 9.27 9.52 1.70
CA ASP A 118 9.36 10.81 2.38
C ASP A 118 8.21 11.08 3.38
N ILE A 119 7.08 10.40 3.22
CA ILE A 119 5.89 10.59 4.07
C ILE A 119 5.71 9.49 5.10
N LEU A 120 6.48 8.40 5.01
CA LEU A 120 6.34 7.25 5.87
C LEU A 120 6.85 7.54 7.29
N PRO A 121 6.20 6.98 8.32
CA PRO A 121 6.75 6.99 9.68
C PRO A 121 8.13 6.30 9.71
N PRO A 122 9.08 6.71 10.57
CA PRO A 122 10.47 6.29 10.47
C PRO A 122 10.71 4.77 10.39
N GLU A 123 10.04 3.98 11.24
CA GLU A 123 10.17 2.52 11.24
C GLU A 123 9.52 1.87 10.00
N ILE A 124 8.40 2.41 9.52
CA ILE A 124 7.77 1.94 8.28
C ILE A 124 8.63 2.32 7.06
N ALA A 125 9.25 3.50 7.09
CA ALA A 125 10.19 3.93 6.05
C ALA A 125 11.41 3.00 6.00
N GLN A 126 11.87 2.47 7.14
CA GLN A 126 12.92 1.47 7.18
C GLN A 126 12.46 0.17 6.49
N LEU A 127 11.26 -0.32 6.78
CA LEU A 127 10.68 -1.49 6.09
C LEU A 127 10.57 -1.26 4.58
N TRP A 128 10.19 -0.04 4.16
CA TRP A 128 10.13 0.36 2.75
C TRP A 128 11.51 0.34 2.07
N GLN A 129 12.55 0.79 2.76
CA GLN A 129 13.92 0.79 2.24
C GLN A 129 14.50 -0.62 2.14
N THR A 130 14.18 -1.50 3.09
CA THR A 130 14.70 -2.88 3.13
C THR A 130 13.84 -3.87 2.33
N ALA A 131 12.69 -3.46 1.81
CA ALA A 131 11.85 -4.23 0.90
C ALA A 131 12.45 -4.23 -0.51
#